data_AF-A0A3D0ZV56-F1
#
_entry.id   AF-A0A3D0ZV56-F1
#
_cell.length_a   1.000
_cell.length_b   1.000
_cell.length_c   1.000
_cell.angle_alpha   90.00
_cell.angle_beta   90.00
_cell.angle_gamma   90.00
#
_symmetry.space_group_name_H-M   'P 1'
#
loop_
_entity.id
_entity.type
_entity.pdbx_description
1 polymer ?
#
loop_
_entity_poly.entity_id
_entity_poly.type
_entity_poly.pdbx_seq_one_letter_code
_entity_poly.pdbx_strand_id
1 'polypeptide(L)'
;MTVSRTTLEKGTAFMSWDQEIDRTLSNSKRWQGRGDAIALTIGDSDFKLAQPIRRAILARLDEGVIGYDAVPTSLVELIVSRLHDRYGWVVDPDWLVFISGVVPGLNIAGRGLTGPEQVLVTEVPVYYPFLDVSENSNRRMIKLPAQAGSTRWEFDLDRLEAIAKTNNVGVLILCNPQNPL
;
A
#
# COMPACT_ATOMS: atom_id res chain seq x y z
N MET A 1 4.01 -15.56 34.78
CA MET A 1 4.20 -14.10 34.77
C MET A 1 3.00 -13.50 34.05
N THR A 2 2.01 -13.06 34.81
CA THR A 2 0.72 -12.58 34.31
C THR A 2 0.86 -11.10 33.97
N VAL A 3 0.83 -10.74 32.69
CA VAL A 3 0.83 -9.33 32.28
C VAL A 3 -0.51 -8.73 32.67
N SER A 4 -0.46 -7.83 33.65
CA SER A 4 -1.57 -7.01 34.12
C SER A 4 -2.19 -6.22 32.97
N ARG A 5 -3.51 -6.32 32.82
CA ARG A 5 -4.30 -5.46 31.93
C ARG A 5 -4.28 -4.04 32.49
N THR A 6 -3.44 -3.19 31.92
CA THR A 6 -3.49 -1.74 32.15
C THR A 6 -4.85 -1.22 31.71
N THR A 7 -5.54 -0.57 32.63
CA THR A 7 -6.79 0.17 32.43
C THR A 7 -6.58 1.27 31.38
N LEU A 8 -7.21 1.10 30.21
CA LEU A 8 -7.29 2.12 29.16
C LEU A 8 -8.66 2.80 29.19
N GLU A 9 -8.66 4.09 28.90
CA GLU A 9 -9.73 5.07 29.12
C GLU A 9 -11.11 4.65 28.57
N LYS A 10 -12.16 4.99 29.35
CA LYS A 10 -13.57 4.81 28.99
C LYS A 10 -13.93 5.76 27.83
N GLY A 11 -13.95 5.25 26.59
CA GLY A 11 -14.48 6.02 25.45
C GLY A 11 -14.27 5.39 24.08
N THR A 12 -13.33 4.47 23.94
CA THR A 12 -13.13 3.73 22.68
C THR A 12 -13.93 2.43 22.73
N ALA A 13 -14.95 2.32 21.88
CA ALA A 13 -15.59 1.04 21.61
C ALA A 13 -14.51 0.08 21.10
N PHE A 14 -14.12 -0.88 21.94
CA PHE A 14 -13.10 -1.87 21.62
C PHE A 14 -13.57 -2.68 20.42
N MET A 15 -12.74 -2.72 19.38
CA MET A 15 -12.94 -3.61 18.26
C MET A 15 -12.58 -5.04 18.70
N SER A 16 -13.50 -5.99 18.51
CA SER A 16 -13.24 -7.40 18.77
C SER A 16 -12.38 -7.97 17.65
N TRP A 17 -11.18 -8.45 17.97
CA TRP A 17 -10.31 -9.16 17.04
C TRP A 17 -10.61 -10.67 16.99
N ASP A 18 -11.30 -11.19 18.00
CA ASP A 18 -11.68 -12.62 18.10
C ASP A 18 -13.02 -12.93 17.43
N GLN A 19 -13.70 -11.91 16.89
CA GLN A 19 -14.98 -12.14 16.22
C GLN A 19 -14.73 -12.80 14.86
N GLU A 20 -15.22 -14.02 14.71
CA GLU A 20 -15.28 -14.68 13.41
C GLU A 20 -16.29 -13.97 12.50
N ILE A 21 -15.88 -13.75 11.25
CA ILE A 21 -16.70 -13.11 10.22
C ILE A 21 -16.73 -14.02 9.01
N ASP A 22 -17.90 -14.58 8.72
CA ASP A 22 -18.12 -15.33 7.49
C ASP A 22 -18.18 -14.36 6.30
N ARG A 23 -17.22 -14.50 5.38
CA ARG A 23 -17.12 -13.73 4.13
C ARG A 23 -17.37 -14.59 2.89
N THR A 24 -17.75 -15.86 3.04
CA THR A 24 -17.93 -16.81 1.93
C THR A 24 -19.08 -16.42 0.99
N LEU A 25 -20.13 -15.80 1.54
CA LEU A 25 -21.27 -15.27 0.77
C LEU A 25 -21.02 -13.86 0.22
N SER A 26 -19.85 -13.26 0.49
CA SER A 26 -19.49 -11.96 -0.06
C SER A 26 -18.80 -12.10 -1.43
N ASN A 27 -18.78 -11.02 -2.20
CA ASN A 27 -17.99 -10.95 -3.44
C ASN A 27 -16.47 -10.78 -3.18
N SER A 28 -15.95 -11.37 -2.11
CA SER A 28 -14.54 -11.26 -1.72
C SER A 28 -13.67 -12.12 -2.62
N LYS A 29 -12.72 -11.48 -3.33
CA LYS A 29 -11.69 -12.19 -4.11
C LYS A 29 -10.86 -13.18 -3.28
N ARG A 30 -10.73 -12.95 -1.96
CA ARG A 30 -9.98 -13.82 -1.05
C ARG A 30 -10.74 -15.11 -0.71
N TRP A 31 -12.06 -15.04 -0.62
CA TRP A 31 -12.91 -16.16 -0.16
C TRP A 31 -13.69 -16.86 -1.28
N GLN A 32 -13.89 -16.22 -2.43
CA GLN A 32 -14.57 -16.81 -3.59
C GLN A 32 -13.81 -18.02 -4.15
N GLY A 33 -14.54 -19.09 -4.49
CA GLY A 33 -14.01 -20.26 -5.19
C GLY A 33 -13.08 -21.16 -4.38
N ARG A 34 -12.98 -20.95 -3.06
CA ARG A 34 -12.02 -21.66 -2.20
C ARG A 34 -12.47 -23.04 -1.72
N GLY A 35 -13.78 -23.31 -1.73
CA GLY A 35 -14.34 -24.50 -1.06
C GLY A 35 -13.94 -24.54 0.42
N ASP A 36 -13.50 -25.69 0.90
CA ASP A 36 -13.17 -25.94 2.31
C ASP A 36 -11.74 -25.53 2.72
N ALA A 37 -10.92 -25.00 1.80
CA ALA A 37 -9.53 -24.65 2.13
C ALA A 37 -9.45 -23.50 3.16
N ILE A 38 -8.24 -23.10 3.58
CA ILE A 38 -7.74 -21.87 4.26
C ILE A 38 -7.31 -20.69 3.34
N ALA A 39 -7.86 -19.47 3.33
CA ALA A 39 -7.39 -18.36 2.46
C ALA A 39 -6.54 -17.43 3.30
N LEU A 40 -5.25 -17.51 3.07
CA LEU A 40 -4.24 -16.64 3.67
C LEU A 40 -3.41 -16.01 2.53
N THR A 41 -4.09 -15.47 1.50
CA THR A 41 -3.49 -15.13 0.21
C THR A 41 -3.43 -13.63 -0.08
N ILE A 42 -4.54 -12.91 0.07
CA ILE A 42 -4.66 -11.47 -0.28
C ILE A 42 -4.47 -10.61 0.96
N GLY A 43 -3.80 -9.47 0.81
CA GLY A 43 -3.51 -8.50 1.88
C GLY A 43 -4.71 -7.66 2.36
N ASP A 44 -5.92 -8.22 2.39
CA ASP A 44 -7.08 -7.64 3.07
C ASP A 44 -7.41 -8.43 4.35
N SER A 45 -7.95 -7.75 5.37
CA SER A 45 -8.20 -8.38 6.68
C SER A 45 -9.60 -8.98 6.82
N ASP A 46 -9.77 -9.96 7.70
CA ASP A 46 -11.09 -10.50 8.11
C ASP A 46 -11.64 -9.82 9.37
N PHE A 47 -11.32 -8.54 9.57
CA PHE A 47 -11.83 -7.75 10.69
C PHE A 47 -12.90 -6.74 10.24
N LYS A 48 -13.80 -6.39 11.16
CA LYS A 48 -14.81 -5.34 10.89
C LYS A 48 -14.15 -3.99 10.66
N LEU A 49 -14.82 -3.15 9.89
CA LEU A 49 -14.41 -1.75 9.79
C LEU A 49 -14.44 -1.06 11.16
N ALA A 50 -13.43 -0.24 11.45
CA ALA A 50 -13.39 0.54 12.69
C ALA A 50 -14.64 1.44 12.80
N GLN A 51 -15.23 1.51 14.00
CA GLN A 51 -16.49 2.24 14.23
C GLN A 51 -16.48 3.70 13.75
N PRO A 52 -15.40 4.50 13.94
CA PRO A 52 -15.35 5.85 13.40
C PRO A 52 -15.52 5.91 11.88
N ILE A 53 -14.88 4.99 11.14
CA ILE A 53 -14.98 4.94 9.67
C ILE A 53 -16.38 4.50 9.26
N ARG A 54 -16.94 3.47 9.91
CA ARG A 54 -18.31 3.01 9.64
C ARG A 54 -19.33 4.13 9.85
N ARG A 55 -19.21 4.91 10.93
CA ARG A 55 -20.10 6.05 11.19
C ARG A 55 -19.97 7.16 10.14
N ALA A 56 -18.75 7.49 9.72
CA ALA A 56 -18.53 8.50 8.69
C ALA A 56 -19.17 8.11 7.34
N ILE A 57 -19.06 6.84 6.95
CA ILE A 57 -19.69 6.32 5.73
C ILE A 57 -21.22 6.41 5.83
N LEU A 58 -21.80 5.98 6.96
CA LEU A 58 -23.25 6.06 7.16
C LEU A 58 -23.76 7.50 7.15
N ALA A 59 -23.07 8.41 7.83
CA ALA A 59 -23.43 9.83 7.83
C ALA A 59 -23.42 10.43 6.40
N ARG A 60 -22.40 10.10 5.60
CA ARG A 60 -22.33 10.55 4.19
C ARG A 60 -23.48 9.99 3.35
N LEU A 61 -23.92 8.77 3.61
CA LEU A 61 -25.08 8.17 2.94
C LEU A 61 -26.39 8.85 3.35
N ASP A 62 -26.53 9.18 4.64
CA ASP A 62 -27.73 9.84 5.19
C ASP A 62 -27.95 11.25 4.62
N GLU A 63 -26.90 11.92 4.11
CA GLU A 63 -27.03 13.20 3.39
C GLU A 63 -27.86 13.10 2.09
N GLY A 64 -28.02 11.90 1.53
CA GLY A 64 -28.92 11.63 0.40
C GLY A 64 -28.46 12.13 -0.97
N VAL A 65 -27.34 12.86 -1.06
CA VAL A 65 -26.77 13.35 -2.34
C VAL A 65 -25.31 12.92 -2.46
N ILE A 66 -25.04 12.01 -3.38
CA ILE A 66 -23.69 11.52 -3.71
C ILE A 66 -23.34 11.99 -5.13
N GLY A 67 -22.46 12.98 -5.23
CA GLY A 67 -22.07 13.64 -6.48
C GLY A 67 -20.56 13.84 -6.58
N TYR A 68 -20.14 14.76 -7.45
CA TYR A 68 -18.74 15.14 -7.58
C TYR A 68 -18.29 15.93 -6.35
N ASP A 69 -17.27 15.41 -5.66
CA ASP A 69 -16.67 16.05 -4.49
C ASP A 69 -15.27 16.57 -4.82
N ALA A 70 -14.93 17.74 -4.28
CA ALA A 70 -13.57 18.23 -4.24
C ALA A 70 -12.81 17.60 -3.05
N VAL A 71 -11.48 17.56 -3.13
CA VAL A 71 -10.64 17.13 -2.01
C VAL A 71 -10.76 18.16 -0.86
N PRO A 72 -11.19 17.76 0.36
CA PRO A 72 -11.29 18.69 1.47
C PRO A 72 -9.91 19.16 1.95
N THR A 73 -9.76 20.44 2.26
CA THR A 73 -8.53 20.98 2.90
C THR A 73 -8.16 20.23 4.18
N SER A 74 -9.17 19.83 4.96
CA SER A 74 -8.96 19.05 6.18
C SER A 74 -8.31 17.68 5.94
N LEU A 75 -8.52 17.06 4.77
CA LEU A 75 -7.84 15.82 4.41
C LEU A 75 -6.36 16.06 4.10
N VAL A 76 -6.05 17.15 3.40
CA VAL A 76 -4.67 17.58 3.09
C VAL A 76 -3.90 17.85 4.38
N GLU A 77 -4.46 18.67 5.28
CA GLU A 77 -3.87 18.98 6.59
C GLU A 77 -3.66 17.74 7.46
N LEU A 78 -4.63 16.80 7.43
CA LEU A 78 -4.54 15.54 8.16
C LEU A 78 -3.41 14.65 7.62
N ILE A 79 -3.22 14.57 6.30
CA ILE A 79 -2.14 13.78 5.70
C ILE A 79 -0.78 14.38 6.07
N VAL A 80 -0.61 15.69 5.90
CA VAL A 80 0.65 16.40 6.20
C VAL A 80 1.03 16.23 7.67
N SER A 81 0.11 16.50 8.59
CA SER A 81 0.36 16.33 10.03
C SER A 81 0.68 14.88 10.39
N ARG A 82 -0.04 13.90 9.83
CA ARG A 82 0.20 12.48 10.12
C ARG A 82 1.55 11.99 9.60
N LEU A 83 2.01 12.47 8.45
CA LEU A 83 3.32 12.11 7.90
C LEU A 83 4.45 12.68 8.77
N HIS A 84 4.29 13.92 9.24
CA HIS A 84 5.22 14.51 10.20
C HIS A 84 5.22 13.74 11.53
N ASP A 85 4.06 13.50 12.13
CA ASP A 85 3.97 12.89 13.47
C ASP A 85 4.47 11.44 13.52
N ARG A 86 4.31 10.68 12.42
CA ARG A 86 4.73 9.28 12.38
C ARG A 86 6.14 9.05 11.86
N TYR A 87 6.59 9.89 10.93
CA TYR A 87 7.82 9.65 10.17
C TYR A 87 8.81 10.82 10.23
N GLY A 88 8.44 11.93 10.87
CA GLY A 88 9.22 13.18 10.84
C GLY A 88 9.27 13.81 9.44
N TRP A 89 8.41 13.39 8.51
CA TRP A 89 8.46 13.83 7.12
C TRP A 89 7.65 15.12 6.93
N VAL A 90 8.35 16.22 6.65
CA VAL A 90 7.75 17.51 6.28
C VAL A 90 7.38 17.48 4.80
N VAL A 91 6.08 17.54 4.51
CA VAL A 91 5.51 17.52 3.15
C VAL A 91 4.85 18.86 2.86
N ASP A 92 5.18 19.45 1.71
CA ASP A 92 4.44 20.60 1.19
C ASP A 92 3.04 20.13 0.71
N PRO A 93 1.94 20.76 1.15
CA PRO A 93 0.59 20.44 0.68
C PRO A 93 0.45 20.35 -0.83
N ASP A 94 1.18 21.17 -1.59
CA ASP A 94 1.12 21.21 -3.07
C ASP A 94 1.76 19.98 -3.73
N TRP A 95 2.49 19.15 -2.97
CA TRP A 95 3.04 17.88 -3.47
C TRP A 95 2.00 16.74 -3.50
N LEU A 96 0.85 16.90 -2.84
CA LEU A 96 -0.15 15.82 -2.75
C LEU A 96 -0.98 15.71 -4.02
N VAL A 97 -0.94 14.53 -4.64
CA VAL A 97 -1.80 14.16 -5.79
C VAL A 97 -2.70 12.99 -5.39
N PHE A 98 -4.00 13.19 -5.45
CA PHE A 98 -5.00 12.18 -5.08
C PHE A 98 -5.33 11.28 -6.26
N ILE A 99 -5.12 9.97 -6.08
CA ILE A 99 -5.39 8.92 -7.07
C ILE A 99 -6.17 7.78 -6.42
N SER A 100 -6.88 7.00 -7.22
CA SER A 100 -7.78 5.93 -6.75
C SER A 100 -7.07 4.71 -6.13
N GLY A 101 -5.73 4.66 -6.17
CA GLY A 101 -4.95 3.63 -5.53
C GLY A 101 -3.47 3.66 -5.91
N VAL A 102 -2.66 2.87 -5.19
CA VAL A 102 -1.21 2.81 -5.39
C VAL A 102 -0.82 2.21 -6.74
N VAL A 103 -1.47 1.14 -7.19
CA VAL A 103 -1.15 0.47 -8.48
C VAL A 103 -1.34 1.40 -9.68
N PRO A 104 -2.44 2.17 -9.81
CA PRO A 104 -2.51 3.26 -10.79
C PRO A 104 -1.33 4.23 -10.70
N GLY A 105 -0.93 4.63 -9.49
CA GLY A 105 0.22 5.50 -9.24
C GLY A 105 1.54 4.93 -9.77
N LEU A 106 1.80 3.63 -9.55
CA LEU A 106 2.98 2.95 -10.09
C LEU A 106 3.04 3.04 -11.61
N ASN A 107 1.90 2.84 -12.28
CA ASN A 107 1.81 2.89 -13.74
C ASN A 107 1.96 4.33 -14.28
N ILE A 108 1.41 5.32 -13.58
CA ILE A 108 1.59 6.73 -13.91
C ILE A 108 3.07 7.12 -13.77
N ALA A 109 3.71 6.75 -12.66
CA ALA A 109 5.13 7.01 -12.43
C ALA A 109 6.01 6.33 -13.49
N GLY A 110 5.76 5.06 -13.79
CA GLY A 110 6.47 4.33 -14.83
C GLY A 110 6.40 5.04 -16.19
N ARG A 111 5.22 5.51 -16.60
CA ARG A 111 5.03 6.23 -17.88
C ARG A 111 5.58 7.66 -17.88
N GLY A 112 5.34 8.40 -16.80
CA GLY A 112 5.60 9.84 -16.73
C GLY A 112 7.04 10.19 -16.37
N LEU A 113 7.76 9.28 -15.70
CA LEU A 113 9.12 9.52 -15.23
C LEU A 113 10.18 8.74 -16.03
N THR A 114 9.80 8.05 -17.11
CA THR A 114 10.76 7.37 -17.99
C THR A 114 10.59 7.72 -19.47
N GLY A 115 11.72 8.01 -20.12
CA GLY A 115 11.83 8.13 -21.57
C GLY A 115 11.85 6.77 -22.30
N PRO A 116 11.69 6.74 -23.63
CA PRO A 116 11.66 5.51 -24.43
C PRO A 116 12.87 4.60 -24.25
N GLU A 117 14.06 5.17 -24.11
CA GLU A 117 15.33 4.45 -23.95
C GLU A 117 15.69 4.16 -22.50
N GLN A 118 14.87 4.62 -21.54
CA GLN A 118 15.11 4.42 -20.13
C GLN A 118 14.49 3.11 -19.63
N VAL A 119 15.13 2.53 -18.62
CA VAL A 119 14.66 1.29 -17.99
C VAL A 119 14.17 1.53 -16.57
N LEU A 120 13.20 0.71 -16.17
CA LEU A 120 12.74 0.58 -14.78
C LEU A 120 13.63 -0.40 -14.03
N VAL A 121 13.76 -0.23 -12.72
CA VAL A 121 14.39 -1.21 -11.82
C VAL A 121 13.43 -1.49 -10.66
N THR A 122 13.33 -2.73 -10.22
CA THR A 122 12.63 -3.10 -8.97
C THR A 122 13.35 -4.25 -8.29
N GLU A 123 13.31 -4.28 -6.96
CA GLU A 123 13.73 -5.46 -6.20
C GLU A 123 12.76 -6.63 -6.42
N VAL A 124 13.25 -7.87 -6.42
CA VAL A 124 12.44 -9.09 -6.47
C VAL A 124 12.88 -10.13 -5.41
N PRO A 125 11.96 -10.94 -4.84
CA PRO A 125 10.53 -10.98 -5.12
C PRO A 125 9.79 -9.72 -4.65
N VAL A 126 8.71 -9.38 -5.34
CA VAL A 126 7.88 -8.20 -5.04
C VAL A 126 6.42 -8.46 -5.42
N TYR A 127 5.51 -7.71 -4.82
CA TYR A 127 4.09 -7.69 -5.11
C TYR A 127 3.88 -7.54 -6.61
N TYR A 128 3.24 -8.54 -7.20
CA TYR A 128 3.18 -8.76 -8.64
C TYR A 128 2.88 -7.51 -9.50
N PRO A 129 1.95 -6.60 -9.13
CA PRO A 129 1.69 -5.38 -9.89
C PRO A 129 2.89 -4.44 -10.10
N PHE A 130 3.99 -4.57 -9.35
CA PHE A 130 5.24 -3.87 -9.64
C PHE A 130 5.84 -4.33 -10.98
N LEU A 131 5.72 -5.64 -11.28
CA LEU A 131 6.26 -6.24 -12.50
C LEU A 131 5.47 -5.84 -13.74
N ASP A 132 4.16 -5.60 -13.61
CA ASP A 132 3.29 -5.19 -14.72
C ASP A 132 3.56 -3.76 -15.20
N VAL A 133 4.21 -2.93 -14.39
CA VAL A 133 4.49 -1.53 -14.74
C VAL A 133 5.28 -1.44 -16.04
N SER A 134 6.19 -2.37 -16.29
CA SER A 134 7.02 -2.36 -17.50
C SER A 134 6.20 -2.54 -18.77
N GLU A 135 5.28 -3.51 -18.76
CA GLU A 135 4.41 -3.78 -19.90
C GLU A 135 3.43 -2.62 -20.09
N ASN A 136 2.78 -2.19 -19.01
CA ASN A 136 1.82 -1.09 -19.06
C ASN A 136 2.45 0.23 -19.51
N SER A 137 3.74 0.46 -19.25
CA SER A 137 4.45 1.69 -19.63
C SER A 137 5.22 1.59 -20.95
N ASN A 138 5.20 0.43 -21.63
CA ASN A 138 6.06 0.14 -22.78
C ASN A 138 7.54 0.45 -22.47
N ARG A 139 8.03 -0.08 -21.35
CA ARG A 139 9.41 0.04 -20.88
C ARG A 139 10.01 -1.32 -20.57
N ARG A 140 11.34 -1.40 -20.61
CA ARG A 140 12.05 -2.57 -20.05
C ARG A 140 12.21 -2.41 -18.55
N MET A 141 12.22 -3.53 -17.84
CA MET A 141 12.49 -3.58 -16.40
C MET A 141 13.64 -4.52 -16.10
N ILE A 142 14.57 -4.06 -15.28
CA ILE A 142 15.63 -4.86 -14.69
C ILE A 142 15.18 -5.29 -13.30
N LYS A 143 15.19 -6.60 -13.06
CA LYS A 143 14.86 -7.18 -11.76
C LYS A 143 16.15 -7.29 -10.94
N LEU A 144 16.15 -6.68 -9.76
CA LEU A 144 17.25 -6.74 -8.80
C LEU A 144 16.89 -7.79 -7.73
N PRO A 145 17.49 -9.00 -7.73
CA PRO A 145 17.19 -9.99 -6.71
C PRO A 145 17.60 -9.49 -5.32
N ALA A 146 16.70 -9.59 -4.35
CA ALA A 146 17.01 -9.37 -2.94
C ALA A 146 18.11 -10.35 -2.49
N GLN A 147 19.01 -9.90 -1.62
CA GLN A 147 20.06 -10.75 -1.07
C GLN A 147 19.61 -11.39 0.23
N ALA A 148 19.88 -12.69 0.38
CA ALA A 148 19.71 -13.36 1.67
C ALA A 148 20.88 -12.95 2.59
N GLY A 149 20.59 -12.10 3.58
CA GLY A 149 21.51 -11.82 4.67
C GLY A 149 21.46 -12.92 5.74
N SER A 150 22.20 -12.72 6.83
CA SER A 150 22.31 -13.72 7.92
C SER A 150 21.01 -13.89 8.73
N THR A 151 20.22 -12.84 8.85
CA THR A 151 19.00 -12.79 9.69
C THR A 151 17.78 -12.21 9.00
N ARG A 152 17.99 -11.52 7.88
CA ARG A 152 16.95 -10.89 7.07
C ARG A 152 17.42 -10.81 5.63
N TRP A 153 16.50 -10.52 4.74
CA TRP A 153 16.83 -10.11 3.39
C TRP A 153 17.38 -8.67 3.37
N GLU A 154 18.26 -8.40 2.42
CA GLU A 154 18.98 -7.15 2.27
C GLU A 154 18.87 -6.63 0.83
N PHE A 155 18.75 -5.31 0.70
CA PHE A 155 18.71 -4.61 -0.58
C PHE A 155 20.14 -4.38 -1.08
N ASP A 156 20.45 -4.90 -2.26
CA ASP A 156 21.80 -4.89 -2.84
C ASP A 156 22.12 -3.54 -3.53
N LEU A 157 22.61 -2.58 -2.74
CA LEU A 157 22.96 -1.24 -3.21
C LEU A 157 24.11 -1.26 -4.22
N ASP A 158 25.12 -2.11 -4.03
CA ASP A 158 26.28 -2.19 -4.93
C ASP A 158 25.86 -2.69 -6.32
N ARG A 159 24.97 -3.69 -6.37
CA ARG A 159 24.41 -4.16 -7.64
C ARG A 159 23.45 -3.17 -8.26
N LEU A 160 22.66 -2.44 -7.47
CA LEU A 160 21.85 -1.33 -7.99
C LEU A 160 22.76 -0.28 -8.66
N GLU A 161 23.86 0.10 -8.02
CA GLU A 161 24.82 1.06 -8.56
C GLU A 161 25.45 0.53 -9.87
N ALA A 162 25.85 -0.74 -9.92
CA ALA A 162 26.38 -1.36 -11.13
C ALA A 162 25.35 -1.39 -12.28
N ILE A 163 24.08 -1.68 -11.98
CA ILE A 163 22.97 -1.62 -12.95
C ILE A 163 22.82 -0.18 -13.47
N ALA A 164 22.82 0.81 -12.58
CA ALA A 164 22.66 2.22 -12.94
C ALA A 164 23.83 2.76 -13.79
N LYS A 165 25.06 2.27 -13.59
CA LYS A 165 26.23 2.65 -14.40
C LYS A 165 26.21 2.07 -15.81
N THR A 166 25.61 0.89 -16.00
CA THR A 166 25.66 0.13 -17.26
C THR A 166 24.37 0.21 -18.07
N ASN A 167 23.29 0.73 -17.48
CA ASN A 167 22.00 0.88 -18.12
C ASN A 167 21.50 2.31 -17.97
N ASN A 168 20.71 2.78 -18.93
CA ASN A 168 20.03 4.08 -18.84
C ASN A 168 18.83 3.98 -17.87
N VAL A 169 19.07 3.81 -16.56
CA VAL A 169 18.02 3.68 -15.55
C VAL A 169 17.30 5.02 -15.39
N GLY A 170 15.98 5.03 -15.59
CA GLY A 170 15.15 6.21 -15.38
C GLY A 170 14.47 6.23 -14.01
N VAL A 171 13.98 5.07 -13.55
CA VAL A 171 13.20 4.96 -12.31
C VAL A 171 13.54 3.67 -11.57
N LEU A 172 13.75 3.78 -10.26
CA LEU A 172 13.67 2.68 -9.30
C LEU A 172 12.27 2.67 -8.68
N ILE A 173 11.55 1.56 -8.81
CA ILE A 173 10.28 1.33 -8.14
C ILE A 173 10.58 0.54 -6.85
N LEU A 174 10.57 1.23 -5.72
CA LEU A 174 10.91 0.66 -4.41
C LEU A 174 9.63 0.26 -3.65
N CYS A 175 9.60 -0.95 -3.09
CA CYS A 175 8.57 -1.36 -2.13
C CYS A 175 9.15 -1.28 -0.71
N ASN A 176 8.62 -0.40 0.13
CA ASN A 176 9.09 -0.24 1.50
C ASN A 176 7.90 -0.02 2.46
N PRO A 177 7.60 -0.97 3.37
CA PRO A 177 8.28 -2.26 3.55
C PRO A 177 8.12 -3.19 2.34
N GLN A 178 9.16 -3.98 2.05
CA GLN A 178 9.16 -4.92 0.93
C GLN A 178 8.09 -6.00 1.12
N ASN A 179 7.38 -6.34 0.04
CA ASN A 179 6.33 -7.35 0.02
C ASN A 179 6.50 -8.22 -1.23
N PRO A 180 6.74 -9.54 -1.15
CA PRO A 180 7.04 -10.34 0.06
C PRO A 180 8.54 -10.43 0.33
N LEU A 181 8.95 -10.70 1.58
CA LEU A 181 10.28 -11.21 1.98
C LEU A 181 10.22 -11.89 3.35
#